data_AF-F0XNN4-F1
#
_entry.id   AF-F0XNN4-F1
#
_cell.length_a   1.000
_cell.length_b   1.000
_cell.length_c   1.000
_cell.angle_alpha   90.00
_cell.angle_beta   90.00
_cell.angle_gamma   90.00
#
_symmetry.space_group_name_H-M   'P 1'
#
loop_
_entity.id
_entity.type
_entity.pdbx_description
1 polymer ?
#
loop_
_entity_poly.entity_id
_entity_poly.type
_entity_poly.pdbx_seq_one_letter_code
_entity_poly.pdbx_strand_id
1 'polypeptide(L)' 'MEKQPITEDLANVKPIRGAQPNCLGYTDDKGIEHSIYLPQGTMHAAYDHLENKRWDELAKFAPYTGQGYKDEDFKHY' A
#
# COMPACT_ATOMS: atom_id res chain seq x y z
N MET A 1 15.59 -36.09 -14.71
CA MET A 1 14.97 -34.74 -14.79
C MET A 1 13.97 -34.65 -13.66
N GLU A 2 14.42 -34.10 -12.55
CA GLU A 2 13.64 -33.98 -11.32
C GLU A 2 12.55 -32.93 -11.51
N LYS A 3 11.29 -33.34 -11.34
CA LYS A 3 10.15 -32.43 -11.26
C LYS A 3 10.07 -31.95 -9.82
N GLN A 4 10.33 -30.67 -9.58
CA GLN A 4 9.98 -30.05 -8.31
C GLN A 4 8.48 -29.68 -8.34
N PRO A 5 7.66 -30.16 -7.40
CA PRO A 5 6.28 -29.72 -7.26
C PRO A 5 6.25 -28.44 -6.41
N ILE A 6 5.64 -27.37 -6.90
CA ILE A 6 5.22 -26.26 -6.04
C ILE A 6 3.74 -25.96 -6.33
N THR A 7 2.89 -26.87 -5.88
CA THR A 7 1.44 -26.67 -5.83
C THR A 7 0.98 -26.99 -4.42
N GLU A 8 1.29 -26.12 -3.46
CA GLU A 8 0.79 -26.08 -2.08
C GLU A 8 1.62 -24.97 -1.41
N ASP A 9 1.20 -23.71 -1.34
CA ASP A 9 0.52 -23.20 -0.14
C ASP A 9 0.16 -21.70 -0.30
N LEU A 10 -0.48 -21.29 -1.40
CA LEU A 10 -0.99 -19.90 -1.51
C LEU A 10 -2.18 -19.62 -0.56
N ALA A 11 -2.69 -20.65 0.14
CA ALA A 11 -3.84 -20.56 1.03
C ALA A 11 -3.48 -20.14 2.47
N ASN A 12 -2.21 -20.14 2.87
CA ASN A 12 -1.78 -19.78 4.23
C ASN A 12 -0.77 -18.62 4.28
N VAL A 13 -0.76 -17.77 3.25
CA VAL A 13 -0.22 -16.41 3.39
C VAL A 13 -1.18 -15.63 4.29
N LYS A 14 -1.09 -15.87 5.61
CA LYS A 14 -1.64 -14.93 6.59
C LYS A 14 -1.01 -13.58 6.23
N PRO A 15 -1.78 -12.52 5.97
CA PRO A 15 -1.19 -11.21 5.75
C PRO A 15 -0.33 -10.93 6.97
N ILE A 16 0.97 -10.75 6.76
CA ILE A 16 1.87 -10.32 7.81
C ILE A 16 1.37 -8.92 8.16
N ARG A 17 0.46 -8.81 9.15
CA ARG A 17 -0.03 -7.52 9.69
C ARG A 17 1.09 -6.87 10.54
N GLY A 18 2.30 -6.84 10.01
CA GLY A 18 3.47 -6.24 10.64
C GLY A 18 3.64 -4.77 10.25
N ALA A 19 3.22 -4.39 9.04
CA ALA A 19 3.38 -3.05 8.50
C ALA A 19 2.03 -2.44 8.09
N GLN A 20 1.88 -1.12 8.26
CA GLN A 20 0.79 -0.38 7.63
C GLN A 20 1.01 -0.33 6.12
N PRO A 21 -0.05 -0.20 5.29
CA PRO A 21 0.10 0.01 3.86
C PRO A 21 0.98 1.22 3.56
N ASN A 22 1.90 1.06 2.61
CA ASN A 22 2.82 2.10 2.16
C ASN A 22 2.39 2.77 0.84
N CYS A 23 1.24 2.38 0.28
CA CYS A 23 0.72 2.97 -0.95
C CYS A 23 -0.81 3.07 -0.93
N LEU A 24 -1.32 4.06 -1.67
CA LEU A 24 -2.75 4.24 -1.94
C LEU A 24 -2.94 4.55 -3.42
N GLY A 25 -3.70 3.71 -4.11
CA GLY A 25 -4.18 3.97 -5.46
C GLY A 25 -5.58 4.58 -5.43
N TYR A 26 -5.83 5.61 -6.24
CA TYR A 26 -7.16 6.22 -6.37
C TYR A 26 -7.36 6.85 -7.75
N THR A 27 -8.61 7.09 -8.11
CA THR A 27 -9.00 7.85 -9.30
C THR A 27 -9.59 9.18 -8.86
N ASP A 28 -9.09 10.29 -9.39
CA ASP A 28 -9.58 11.63 -9.07
C ASP A 28 -10.91 11.98 -9.78
N ASP A 29 -11.43 13.19 -9.54
CA ASP A 29 -12.68 13.67 -10.17
C ASP A 29 -12.59 13.82 -11.70
N LYS A 30 -11.38 13.87 -12.25
CA LYS A 30 -11.11 13.96 -13.69
C LYS A 30 -10.95 12.58 -14.33
N GLY A 31 -11.05 11.51 -13.55
CA GLY A 31 -10.86 10.13 -14.02
C GLY A 31 -9.39 9.74 -14.17
N ILE A 32 -8.45 10.51 -13.58
CA ILE A 32 -7.02 10.21 -13.65
C ILE A 32 -6.65 9.27 -12.51
N GLU A 33 -5.96 8.18 -12.83
CA GLU A 33 -5.43 7.25 -11.84
C GLU A 33 -4.13 7.77 -11.23
N HIS A 34 -4.06 7.73 -9.90
CA HIS A 34 -2.92 8.14 -9.10
C HIS A 34 -2.50 6.99 -8.20
N SER A 35 -1.20 6.93 -7.93
CA SER A 35 -0.63 6.04 -6.90
C SER A 35 0.32 6.86 -6.04
N ILE A 36 -0.02 7.01 -4.77
CA ILE A 36 0.75 7.80 -3.81
C ILE A 36 1.43 6.91 -2.77
N TYR A 37 2.62 7.32 -2.34
CA TYR A 37 3.33 6.71 -1.22
C TYR A 37 2.75 7.21 0.09
N LEU A 38 2.48 6.27 1.01
CA LEU A 38 2.00 6.55 2.35
C LEU A 38 3.14 6.34 3.35
N PRO A 39 3.65 7.41 3.98
CA PRO A 39 4.51 7.27 5.15
C PRO A 39 3.78 6.55 6.29
N GLN A 40 4.53 5.83 7.13
CA GLN A 40 3.97 5.19 8.33
C GLN A 40 3.18 6.20 9.17
N GLY A 41 2.01 5.80 9.65
CA GLY A 41 1.11 6.63 10.45
C GLY A 41 0.17 7.53 9.66
N THR A 42 0.33 7.64 8.33
CA THR A 42 -0.51 8.55 7.50
C THR A 42 -1.73 7.88 6.89
N MET A 43 -1.83 6.55 6.95
CA MET A 43 -2.91 5.77 6.34
C MET A 43 -4.29 6.35 6.65
N HIS A 44 -4.65 6.52 7.92
CA HIS A 44 -5.99 6.99 8.29
C HIS A 44 -6.31 8.39 7.72
N ALA A 45 -5.33 9.29 7.69
CA ALA A 45 -5.52 10.62 7.12
C ALA A 45 -5.70 10.58 5.60
N ALA A 46 -4.92 9.75 4.90
CA ALA A 46 -5.06 9.57 3.46
C ALA A 46 -6.42 8.96 3.10
N TYR A 47 -6.91 7.98 3.86
CA TYR A 47 -8.25 7.42 3.66
C TYR A 47 -9.36 8.44 3.93
N ASP A 48 -9.26 9.25 5.00
CA ASP A 48 -10.21 10.34 5.24
C ASP A 48 -10.26 11.32 4.06
N HIS A 49 -9.09 11.68 3.50
CA HIS A 49 -9.02 12.56 2.35
C HIS A 49 -9.66 11.93 1.11
N LEU A 50 -9.45 10.63 0.88
CA LEU A 50 -10.07 9.89 -0.22
C LEU A 50 -11.60 9.85 -0.08
N GLU A 51 -12.12 9.50 1.10
CA GLU A 51 -13.56 9.42 1.36
C GLU A 51 -14.25 10.78 1.22
N ASN A 52 -13.57 11.85 1.63
CA ASN A 52 -14.06 13.23 1.53
C ASN A 52 -13.69 13.92 0.20
N LYS A 53 -13.12 13.19 -0.77
CA LYS A 53 -12.72 13.72 -2.10
C LYS A 53 -11.79 14.95 -2.03
N ARG A 54 -10.89 14.97 -1.05
CA ARG A 54 -9.89 16.02 -0.83
C ARG A 54 -8.66 15.75 -1.71
N TRP A 55 -8.82 15.84 -3.03
CA TRP A 55 -7.79 15.50 -4.00
C TRP A 55 -6.51 16.34 -3.85
N ASP A 56 -6.65 17.63 -3.53
CA ASP A 56 -5.50 18.52 -3.29
C ASP A 56 -4.65 18.08 -2.09
N GLU A 57 -5.27 17.50 -1.05
CA GLU A 57 -4.53 16.95 0.08
C GLU A 57 -3.83 15.65 -0.28
N LEU A 58 -4.47 14.78 -1.08
CA LEU A 58 -3.84 13.56 -1.59
C LEU A 58 -2.68 13.87 -2.55
N ALA A 59 -2.77 14.93 -3.34
CA ALA A 59 -1.73 15.36 -4.27
C ALA A 59 -0.45 15.88 -3.58
N LYS A 60 -0.50 16.16 -2.26
CA LYS A 60 0.70 16.52 -1.48
C LYS A 60 1.58 15.32 -1.16
N PHE A 61 1.04 14.11 -1.21
CA PHE A 61 1.82 12.90 -1.01
C PHE A 61 2.73 12.66 -2.22
N ALA A 62 3.93 12.13 -1.97
CA ALA A 62 4.84 11.76 -3.04
C ALA A 62 4.23 10.61 -3.87
N PRO A 63 4.52 10.53 -5.19
CA PRO A 63 4.10 9.39 -5.98
C PRO A 63 4.75 8.09 -5.47
N TYR A 64 4.00 6.99 -5.57
CA TYR A 64 4.53 5.67 -5.31
C TYR A 64 5.34 5.20 -6.53
N THR A 65 6.61 4.91 -6.33
CA THR A 65 7.56 4.46 -7.38
C THR A 65 8.05 3.04 -7.14
N GLY A 66 7.33 2.25 -6.35
CA GLY A 66 7.74 0.88 -6.00
C GLY A 66 8.77 0.82 -4.85
N GLN A 67 8.75 1.80 -3.94
CA GLN A 67 9.70 1.86 -2.82
C GLN A 67 9.64 0.62 -1.90
N GLY A 68 8.52 -0.12 -1.90
CA GLY A 68 8.35 -1.34 -1.10
C GLY A 68 8.36 -1.08 0.41
N TYR A 69 8.39 -2.16 1.18
CA TYR A 69 8.56 -2.11 2.63
C TYR A 69 10.04 -2.30 2.98
N LYS A 70 10.50 -1.57 3.98
CA LYS A 70 11.77 -1.76 4.65
C LYS A 70 11.56 -2.58 5.92
N ASP A 71 12.62 -3.18 6.44
CA ASP A 71 12.56 -3.95 7.70
C ASP A 71 12.00 -3.10 8.86
N GLU A 72 12.33 -1.81 8.88
CA GLU A 72 11.84 -0.81 9.84
C GLU A 72 10.32 -0.58 9.79
N ASP A 73 9.66 -0.88 8.68
CA ASP A 73 8.21 -0.74 8.54
C ASP A 73 7.45 -1.84 9.30
N PHE A 74 8.13 -2.95 9.62
CA PHE A 74 7.55 -4.05 10.36
C PHE A 74 7.71 -3.83 11.85
N LYS A 75 6.59 -3.80 12.59
CA LYS A 75 6.64 -3.84 14.05
C LYS A 75 7.31 -5.15 14.48
N HIS A 76 8.50 -5.04 15.05
CA HIS A 76 9.11 -6.13 15.82
C HIS A 76 8.28 -6.30 17.10
N TYR A 77 7.51 -7.40 17.16
CA TYR A 77 6.78 -7.83 18.36
C TYR A 77 7.65 -8.75 19.21
#